data_AF-A0A849Q0F3-F1
#
_entry.id   AF-A0A849Q0F3-F1
#
_cell.length_a   1.000
_cell.length_b   1.000
_cell.length_c   1.000
_cell.angle_alpha   90.00
_cell.angle_beta   90.00
_cell.angle_gamma   90.00
#
_symmetry.space_group_name_H-M   'P 1'
#
loop_
_entity.id
_entity.type
_entity.pdbx_description
1 polymer ?
#
loop_
_entity_poly.entity_id
_entity_poly.type
_entity_poly.pdbx_seq_one_letter_code
_entity_poly.pdbx_strand_id
1 'polypeptide(L)' 'MSNKYLKFVDTALTVSGNSHLQIYSCKFSKRKYTQHQLLTLVLLKEYLNEDYRDIV' A
#
# COMPACT_ATOMS: atom_id res chain seq x y z
N MET A 1 -4.32 -12.65 17.76
CA MET A 1 -4.74 -12.40 16.36
C MET A 1 -4.72 -10.90 16.00
N SER A 2 -3.65 -10.14 16.28
CA SER A 2 -3.65 -8.68 16.03
C SER A 2 -2.33 -8.08 15.50
N ASN A 3 -1.22 -8.83 15.49
CA ASN A 3 0.10 -8.28 15.20
C ASN A 3 0.62 -8.59 13.77
N LYS A 4 -0.03 -9.50 13.02
CA LYS A 4 0.47 -9.92 11.70
C LYS A 4 0.28 -8.83 10.64
N TYR A 5 -0.89 -8.20 10.60
CA TYR A 5 -1.19 -7.13 9.66
C TYR A 5 -0.42 -5.85 9.96
N LEU A 6 -0.29 -5.48 11.24
CA LEU A 6 0.53 -4.32 11.64
C LEU A 6 2.01 -4.52 11.27
N LYS A 7 2.59 -5.70 11.54
CA LYS A 7 3.95 -6.04 11.12
C LYS A 7 4.11 -6.03 9.59
N PHE A 8 3.12 -6.53 8.87
CA PHE A 8 3.14 -6.51 7.40
C PHE A 8 3.15 -5.08 6.86
N VAL A 9 2.26 -4.21 7.37
CA VAL A 9 2.17 -2.81 6.96
C VAL A 9 3.48 -2.08 7.24
N ASP A 10 4.07 -2.29 8.42
CA ASP A 10 5.34 -1.66 8.82
C ASP A 10 6.51 -2.11 7.93
N THR A 11 6.57 -3.42 7.64
CA THR A 11 7.55 -4.00 6.71
C THR A 11 7.34 -3.46 5.28
N ALA A 12 6.11 -3.45 4.79
CA ALA A 12 5.78 -2.98 3.45
C ALA A 12 6.03 -1.49 3.27
N LEU A 13 5.83 -0.67 4.31
CA LEU A 13 6.15 0.75 4.30
C LEU A 13 7.66 0.99 4.29
N THR A 14 8.41 0.20 5.05
CA THR A 14 9.88 0.25 5.04
C THR A 14 10.44 -0.17 3.68
N VAL A 15 9.92 -1.25 3.09
CA VAL A 15 10.32 -1.73 1.77
C VAL A 15 9.92 -0.74 0.68
N SER A 16 8.72 -0.17 0.74
CA SER A 16 8.28 0.83 -0.24
C SER A 16 9.06 2.13 -0.12
N GLY A 17 9.43 2.57 1.08
CA GLY A 17 10.28 3.74 1.32
C GLY A 17 11.72 3.56 0.82
N ASN A 18 12.26 2.34 0.96
CA ASN A 18 13.58 1.98 0.43
C ASN A 18 13.57 1.63 -1.05
N SER A 19 12.39 1.40 -1.64
CA SER A 19 12.28 1.24 -3.08
C SER A 19 12.60 2.57 -3.73
N HIS A 20 13.62 2.62 -4.58
CA HIS A 20 13.95 3.78 -5.41
C HIS A 20 12.88 4.06 -6.50
N LEU A 21 11.63 3.63 -6.26
CA LEU A 21 10.50 3.92 -7.12
C LEU A 21 10.32 5.43 -7.17
N GLN A 22 10.40 5.97 -8.37
CA GLN A 22 10.18 7.39 -8.59
C GLN A 22 8.79 7.78 -8.10
N ILE A 23 8.71 8.99 -7.55
CA ILE A 23 7.46 9.56 -7.09
C ILE A 23 6.59 9.83 -8.34
N TYR A 24 5.76 8.88 -8.70
CA TYR A 24 4.74 8.98 -9.72
C TYR A 24 3.66 9.94 -9.24
N SER A 25 3.79 11.20 -9.65
CA SER A 25 2.76 12.20 -9.48
C SER A 25 1.89 12.22 -10.74
N CYS A 26 0.58 11.98 -10.60
CA CYS A 26 -0.37 12.20 -11.69
C CYS A 26 -1.19 13.46 -11.44
N LYS A 27 -1.61 14.16 -12.50
CA LYS A 27 -2.41 15.40 -12.44
C LYS A 27 -3.73 15.22 -11.67
N PHE A 28 -4.26 14.00 -11.65
CA PHE A 28 -5.54 13.65 -11.02
C PHE A 28 -5.39 13.10 -9.60
N SER A 29 -4.15 12.93 -9.10
CA SER A 29 -3.94 12.45 -7.75
C SER A 29 -4.31 13.56 -6.77
N LYS A 30 -5.20 13.25 -5.82
CA LYS A 30 -5.55 14.16 -4.73
C LYS A 30 -4.38 14.43 -3.77
N ARG A 31 -3.22 13.75 -3.95
CA ARG A 31 -1.99 13.88 -3.14
C ARG A 31 -2.20 13.75 -1.63
N LYS A 32 -3.34 13.17 -1.20
CA LYS A 32 -3.70 12.99 0.21
C LYS A 32 -2.86 11.91 0.89
N TYR A 33 -2.39 10.94 0.12
CA TYR A 33 -1.52 9.85 0.56
C TYR A 33 -0.23 9.88 -0.25
N THR A 34 0.88 9.54 0.40
CA THR A 34 2.17 9.36 -0.28
C THR A 34 2.11 8.10 -1.15
N GLN A 35 2.95 8.04 -2.18
CA GLN A 35 3.02 6.86 -3.04
C GLN A 35 3.40 5.59 -2.27
N HIS A 36 4.30 5.71 -1.30
CA HIS A 36 4.68 4.62 -0.42
C HIS A 36 3.47 4.06 0.34
N GLN A 37 2.61 4.95 0.88
CA GLN A 37 1.36 4.54 1.53
C GLN A 37 0.40 3.86 0.55
N LEU A 38 0.25 4.39 -0.67
CA LEU A 38 -0.60 3.76 -1.70
C LEU A 38 -0.08 2.38 -2.11
N LEU A 39 1.23 2.22 -2.26
CA LEU A 39 1.85 0.92 -2.57
C LEU A 39 1.66 -0.07 -1.42
N THR A 40 1.83 0.37 -0.18
CA THR A 40 1.55 -0.46 1.01
C THR A 40 0.09 -0.93 1.04
N LEU A 41 -0.88 -0.10 0.62
CA LEU A 41 -2.29 -0.50 0.52
C LEU A 41 -2.51 -1.56 -0.58
N VAL A 42 -1.85 -1.44 -1.73
CA VAL A 42 -1.94 -2.46 -2.80
C VAL A 42 -1.36 -3.80 -2.32
N LEU A 43 -0.17 -3.77 -1.69
CA LEU A 43 0.45 -4.97 -1.13
C LEU A 43 -0.41 -5.61 -0.04
N LEU A 44 -1.04 -4.79 0.81
CA LEU A 44 -1.94 -5.28 1.84
C LEU A 44 -3.19 -5.92 1.24
N LYS A 45 -3.75 -5.33 0.17
CA LYS A 45 -4.87 -5.90 -0.57
C LYS A 45 -4.51 -7.26 -1.18
N GLU A 46 -3.38 -7.35 -1.88
CA GLU A 46 -2.89 -8.63 -2.44
C GLU A 46 -2.67 -9.67 -1.36
N TYR A 47 -2.09 -9.26 -0.23
CA TYR A 47 -1.84 -10.13 0.92
C TYR A 47 -3.13 -10.65 1.57
N LEU A 48 -4.19 -9.83 1.59
CA LEU A 48 -5.51 -10.23 2.07
C LEU A 48 -6.28 -11.09 1.05
N ASN A 49 -5.82 -11.14 -0.20
CA ASN A 49 -6.49 -11.80 -1.32
C ASN A 49 -7.97 -11.40 -1.44
N GLU A 50 -8.29 -10.17 -1.05
CA GLU A 50 -9.63 -9.61 -1.12
C GLU A 50 -9.80 -8.98 -2.51
N ASP A 51 -10.53 -9.69 -3.36
CA ASP A 51 -10.89 -9.16 -4.66
C ASP A 51 -11.96 -8.08 -4.46
N TYR A 52 -11.64 -6.84 -4.85
CA TYR A 52 -12.55 -5.71 -4.65
C TYR A 52 -13.90 -5.90 -5.37
N ARG A 53 -13.94 -6.85 -6.33
CA ARG A 53 -15.15 -7.24 -7.07
C ARG A 53 -16.11 -8.09 -6.25
N ASP A 54 -15.63 -8.76 -5.21
CA ASP A 54 -16.47 -9.54 -4.29
C ASP A 54 -17.13 -8.66 -3.22
N ILE A 55 -16.72 -7.39 -3.11
CA ILE A 55 -17.25 -6.41 -2.14
C ILE A 55 -18.36 -5.54 -2.76
N VAL A 56 -18.57 -5.59 -4.10
CA VAL A 56 -19.58 -4.80 -4.82
C VAL A 56 -20.89 -5.56 -5.01
#